data_AF-A0A2V9UAX3-F1
#
_entry.id   AF-A0A2V9UAX3-F1
#
_cell.length_a   1.000
_cell.length_b   1.000
_cell.length_c   1.000
_cell.angle_alpha   90.00
_cell.angle_beta   90.00
_cell.angle_gamma   90.00
#
_symmetry.space_group_name_H-M   'P 1'
#
loop_
_entity.id
_entity.type
_entity.pdbx_description
1 polymer ?
#
loop_
_entity_poly.entity_id
_entity_poly.type
_entity_poly.pdbx_seq_one_letter_code
_entity_poly.pdbx_strand_id
1 'polypeptide(L)'
;MGIVTKSNLVVRDATLLREIGQHNQVFVNLTITTVNTDLARILEPRAPRPDLRLEAVRQLNLAGVSAGIICAPVLPGITDAPRDLEALVVAAAQAGAKSIHANPLFLKPCSASIFLPFLEKEFPHLAASYRERFEQRAFLPPAYGKRLSQLMARLRVKHGIRNAYERYAWRVQPSASVEGEQLGLFATDPA
;
A
#
# COMPACT_ATOMS: atom_id res chain seq x y z
N MET A 1 -12.75 2.14 -8.23
CA MET A 1 -11.38 2.47 -8.71
C MET A 1 -10.44 2.68 -7.53
N GLY A 2 -9.30 2.00 -7.51
CA GLY A 2 -8.26 2.16 -6.48
C GLY A 2 -6.95 2.61 -7.10
N ILE A 3 -6.31 3.63 -6.51
CA ILE A 3 -5.01 4.15 -6.93
C ILE A 3 -3.99 3.85 -5.83
N VAL A 4 -2.80 3.39 -6.19
CA VAL A 4 -1.67 3.20 -5.25
C VAL A 4 -0.47 3.96 -5.79
N THR A 5 0.13 4.83 -4.98
CA THR A 5 1.28 5.63 -5.41
C THR A 5 2.23 5.97 -4.25
N LYS A 6 3.49 6.22 -4.56
CA LYS A 6 4.47 6.81 -3.63
C LYS A 6 4.56 8.33 -3.80
N SER A 7 4.00 8.89 -4.87
CA SER A 7 4.14 10.30 -5.19
C SER A 7 3.05 11.14 -4.53
N ASN A 8 3.42 12.30 -4.02
CA ASN A 8 2.48 13.32 -3.55
C ASN A 8 1.82 14.11 -4.70
N LEU A 9 2.24 13.91 -5.97
CA LEU A 9 1.67 14.62 -7.12
C LEU A 9 0.19 14.30 -7.40
N VAL A 10 -0.32 13.18 -6.86
CA VAL A 10 -1.74 12.81 -6.96
C VAL A 10 -2.68 13.90 -6.39
N VAL A 11 -2.18 14.77 -5.50
CA VAL A 11 -2.93 15.91 -4.97
C VAL A 11 -3.33 16.90 -6.06
N ARG A 12 -2.54 17.05 -7.13
CA ARG A 12 -2.87 17.93 -8.27
C ARG A 12 -4.21 17.56 -8.90
N ASP A 13 -4.51 16.27 -8.93
CA ASP A 13 -5.69 15.72 -9.62
C ASP A 13 -6.88 15.58 -8.66
N ALA A 14 -6.81 16.11 -7.43
CA ALA A 14 -7.83 15.94 -6.39
C ALA A 14 -9.22 16.43 -6.84
N THR A 15 -9.31 17.54 -7.56
CA THR A 15 -10.58 18.06 -8.08
C THR A 15 -11.23 17.07 -9.06
N LEU A 16 -10.45 16.54 -10.00
CA LEU A 16 -10.91 15.55 -10.98
C LEU A 16 -11.28 14.23 -10.28
N LEU A 17 -10.45 13.74 -9.36
CA LEU A 17 -10.73 12.51 -8.60
C LEU A 17 -11.99 12.64 -7.75
N ARG A 18 -12.29 13.84 -7.24
CA ARG A 18 -13.53 14.13 -6.52
C ARG A 18 -14.74 14.09 -7.45
N GLU A 19 -14.63 14.68 -8.64
CA GLU A 19 -15.70 14.65 -9.66
C GLU A 19 -16.01 13.22 -10.10
N ILE A 20 -14.98 12.43 -10.44
CA ILE A 20 -15.13 11.00 -10.73
C ILE A 20 -15.78 10.28 -9.54
N GLY A 21 -15.41 10.68 -8.32
CA GLY A 21 -15.96 10.18 -7.06
C GLY A 21 -17.44 10.47 -6.82
N GLN A 22 -18.09 11.34 -7.60
CA GLN A 22 -19.53 11.59 -7.48
C GLN A 22 -20.36 10.41 -8.01
N HIS A 23 -19.87 9.75 -9.06
CA HIS A 23 -20.54 8.60 -9.69
C HIS A 23 -19.83 7.27 -9.43
N ASN A 24 -18.59 7.31 -8.95
CA ASN A 24 -17.75 6.13 -8.75
C ASN A 24 -17.17 6.09 -7.35
N GLN A 25 -16.79 4.88 -6.94
CA GLN A 25 -15.94 4.73 -5.76
C GLN A 25 -14.48 5.00 -6.12
N VAL A 26 -13.89 6.03 -5.53
CA VAL A 26 -12.46 6.34 -5.67
C VAL A 26 -11.79 6.24 -4.31
N PHE A 27 -10.65 5.55 -4.27
CA PHE A 27 -9.78 5.49 -3.10
C PHE A 27 -8.31 5.57 -3.50
N VAL A 28 -7.55 6.43 -2.84
CA VAL A 28 -6.12 6.63 -3.09
C VAL A 28 -5.31 6.10 -1.90
N ASN A 29 -4.35 5.22 -2.15
CA ASN A 29 -3.41 4.76 -1.14
C ASN A 29 -2.03 5.32 -1.41
N LEU A 30 -1.50 6.01 -0.41
CA LEU A 30 -0.10 6.41 -0.43
C LEU A 30 0.73 5.29 0.19
N THR A 31 1.70 4.78 -0.56
CA THR A 31 2.66 3.83 -0.01
C THR A 31 3.60 4.56 0.92
N ILE A 32 3.65 4.15 2.19
CA ILE A 32 4.58 4.67 3.20
C ILE A 32 5.10 3.48 4.01
N THR A 33 6.37 3.14 3.83
CA THR A 33 7.00 1.95 4.46
C THR A 33 7.55 2.23 5.84
N THR A 34 7.91 3.49 6.13
CA THR A 34 8.40 3.96 7.43
C THR A 34 8.20 5.47 7.55
N VAL A 35 8.08 5.97 8.78
CA VAL A 35 8.10 7.41 9.10
C VAL A 35 9.51 7.93 9.38
N ASN A 36 10.49 7.05 9.54
CA ASN A 36 11.89 7.43 9.68
C ASN A 36 12.43 7.91 8.32
N THR A 37 12.79 9.19 8.24
CA THR A 37 13.22 9.83 6.99
C THR A 37 14.54 9.28 6.46
N ASP A 38 15.48 8.92 7.35
CA ASP A 38 16.77 8.39 6.95
C ASP A 38 16.66 6.96 6.42
N LEU A 39 15.87 6.13 7.11
CA LEU A 39 15.55 4.80 6.62
C LEU A 39 14.77 4.85 5.30
N ALA A 40 13.82 5.79 5.16
CA ALA A 40 13.11 5.99 3.89
C ALA A 40 14.04 6.37 2.74
N ARG A 41 15.09 7.17 3.00
CA ARG A 41 16.09 7.54 2.00
C ARG A 41 16.92 6.34 1.54
N ILE A 42 17.18 5.38 2.42
CA ILE A 42 17.87 4.13 2.08
C ILE A 42 16.95 3.21 1.27
N LEU A 43 15.72 2.99 1.75
CA LEU A 43 14.80 2.01 1.15
C LEU A 43 14.14 2.51 -0.15
N GLU A 44 13.86 3.82 -0.24
CA GLU A 44 13.09 4.43 -1.32
C GLU A 44 13.71 5.77 -1.77
N PRO A 45 14.98 5.82 -2.19
CA PRO A 45 15.74 7.07 -2.42
C PRO A 45 15.11 8.02 -3.45
N ARG A 46 14.28 7.50 -4.36
CA ARG A 46 13.60 8.28 -5.40
C ARG A 46 12.17 8.68 -5.03
N ALA A 47 11.63 8.17 -3.92
CA ALA A 47 10.29 8.53 -3.47
C ALA A 47 10.33 9.84 -2.67
N PRO A 48 9.24 10.64 -2.70
CA PRO A 48 9.09 11.75 -1.76
C PRO A 48 9.23 11.29 -0.31
N ARG A 49 9.70 12.19 0.54
CA ARG A 49 9.84 11.95 1.98
C ARG A 49 8.50 11.50 2.60
N PRO A 50 8.53 10.68 3.68
CA PRO A 50 7.31 10.20 4.33
C PRO A 50 6.33 11.31 4.76
N ASP A 51 6.84 12.44 5.27
CA ASP A 51 6.02 13.59 5.68
C ASP A 51 5.25 14.21 4.51
N LEU A 52 5.85 14.33 3.33
CA LEU A 52 5.17 14.82 2.12
C LEU A 52 4.06 13.87 1.66
N ARG A 53 4.25 12.56 1.86
CA ARG A 53 3.24 11.55 1.53
C ARG A 53 2.09 11.55 2.53
N LEU A 54 2.38 11.72 3.83
CA LEU A 54 1.36 11.91 4.87
C LEU A 54 0.55 13.18 4.61
N GLU A 55 1.21 14.27 4.24
CA GLU A 55 0.57 15.52 3.86
C GLU A 55 -0.35 15.35 2.65
N ALA A 56 0.05 14.57 1.64
CA ALA A 56 -0.82 14.24 0.51
C ALA A 56 -2.10 13.50 0.92
N VAL A 57 -2.00 12.55 1.87
CA VAL A 57 -3.18 11.87 2.44
C VAL A 57 -4.13 12.87 3.09
N ARG A 58 -3.58 13.81 3.88
CA ARG A 58 -4.37 14.86 4.52
C ARG A 58 -5.09 15.73 3.49
N GLN A 59 -4.37 16.22 2.48
CA GLN A 59 -4.91 17.10 1.43
C GLN A 59 -6.02 16.42 0.63
N LEU A 60 -5.82 15.17 0.21
CA LEU A 60 -6.84 14.40 -0.51
C LEU A 60 -8.11 14.24 0.32
N ASN A 61 -7.98 13.85 1.59
CA ASN A 61 -9.13 13.65 2.47
C ASN A 61 -9.89 14.95 2.73
N LEU A 62 -9.20 16.09 2.91
CA LEU A 62 -9.82 17.41 3.02
C LEU A 62 -10.52 17.85 1.73
N ALA A 63 -9.97 17.49 0.57
CA ALA A 63 -10.58 17.73 -0.73
C ALA A 63 -11.77 16.80 -1.02
N GLY A 64 -12.13 15.89 -0.11
CA GLY A 64 -13.24 14.95 -0.29
C GLY A 64 -12.88 13.66 -1.05
N VAL A 65 -11.62 13.47 -1.43
CA VAL A 65 -11.13 12.22 -2.03
C VAL A 65 -10.66 11.29 -0.92
N SER A 66 -11.28 10.11 -0.79
CA SER A 66 -10.88 9.17 0.25
C SER A 66 -9.45 8.67 0.03
N ALA A 67 -8.60 8.88 1.04
CA ALA A 67 -7.21 8.46 1.01
C ALA A 67 -6.78 7.73 2.28
N GLY A 68 -5.88 6.77 2.11
CA GLY A 68 -5.29 5.96 3.16
C GLY A 68 -3.82 5.64 2.90
N ILE A 69 -3.25 4.77 3.72
CA ILE A 69 -1.84 4.39 3.66
C ILE A 69 -1.69 2.89 3.44
N ILE A 70 -0.71 2.53 2.63
CA ILE A 70 -0.27 1.14 2.48
C ILE A 70 1.21 1.00 2.84
N CYS A 71 1.50 0.23 3.88
CA CYS A 71 2.84 -0.18 4.27
C CYS A 71 3.19 -1.50 3.58
N ALA A 72 3.62 -1.42 2.32
CA ALA A 72 3.97 -2.59 1.52
C ALA A 72 5.22 -2.28 0.69
N PRO A 73 6.36 -2.95 0.95
CA PRO A 73 6.52 -4.09 1.87
C PRO A 73 6.80 -3.70 3.34
N VAL A 74 6.34 -4.54 4.27
CA VAL A 74 6.92 -4.68 5.62
C VAL A 74 8.14 -5.60 5.55
N LEU A 75 9.29 -5.11 6.00
CA LEU A 75 10.60 -5.73 5.87
C LEU A 75 11.02 -6.36 7.22
N PRO A 76 11.19 -7.71 7.30
CA PRO A 76 11.62 -8.38 8.52
C PRO A 76 12.94 -7.85 9.09
N GLY A 77 12.96 -7.42 10.34
CA GLY A 77 14.13 -6.86 11.01
C GLY A 77 14.47 -5.41 10.63
N ILE A 78 13.66 -4.76 9.77
CA ILE A 78 13.90 -3.38 9.30
C ILE A 78 12.70 -2.48 9.59
N THR A 79 11.47 -2.89 9.22
CA THR A 79 10.25 -2.09 9.42
C THR A 79 9.13 -2.86 10.13
N ASP A 80 9.39 -4.07 10.62
CA ASP A 80 8.38 -4.95 11.23
C ASP A 80 8.32 -4.88 12.76
N ALA A 81 9.15 -4.06 13.41
CA ALA A 81 9.10 -3.91 14.85
C ALA A 81 7.78 -3.24 15.27
N PRO A 82 7.13 -3.69 16.37
CA PRO A 82 5.85 -3.14 16.80
C PRO A 82 5.84 -1.62 17.00
N ARG A 83 6.94 -1.05 17.51
CA ARG A 83 7.10 0.39 17.71
C ARG A 83 7.11 1.18 16.39
N ASP A 84 7.70 0.62 15.33
CA ASP A 84 7.84 1.30 14.05
C ASP A 84 6.50 1.28 13.29
N LEU A 85 5.80 0.14 13.35
CA LEU A 85 4.44 0.02 12.84
C LEU A 85 3.45 0.91 13.61
N GLU A 86 3.59 0.99 14.94
CA GLU A 86 2.77 1.90 15.76
C GLU A 86 3.03 3.37 15.42
N ALA A 87 4.29 3.78 15.27
CA ALA A 87 4.64 5.14 14.86
C ALA A 87 4.02 5.50 13.50
N LEU A 88 4.01 4.56 12.54
CA LEU A 88 3.35 4.75 11.26
C LEU A 88 1.83 4.89 11.39
N VAL A 89 1.19 4.07 12.24
CA VAL A 89 -0.25 4.16 12.51
C VAL A 89 -0.62 5.48 13.20
N VAL A 90 0.18 5.94 14.16
CA VAL A 90 -0.03 7.24 14.82
C VAL A 90 0.05 8.38 13.79
N ALA A 91 1.10 8.39 12.95
CA ALA A 91 1.25 9.38 11.90
C ALA A 91 0.10 9.33 10.89
N ALA A 92 -0.38 8.13 10.54
CA ALA A 92 -1.55 7.93 9.69
C ALA A 92 -2.82 8.55 10.29
N ALA A 93 -3.05 8.34 11.58
CA ALA A 93 -4.20 8.90 12.29
C ALA A 93 -4.13 10.44 12.32
N GLN A 94 -2.96 11.01 12.60
CA GLN A 94 -2.72 12.45 12.59
C GLN A 94 -2.93 13.08 11.20
N ALA A 95 -2.56 12.37 10.13
CA ALA A 95 -2.83 12.79 8.76
C ALA A 95 -4.30 12.63 8.33
N GLY A 96 -5.17 12.08 9.18
CA GLY A 96 -6.57 11.84 8.86
C GLY A 96 -6.78 10.69 7.87
N ALA A 97 -5.87 9.71 7.81
CA ALA A 97 -5.98 8.58 6.90
C ALA A 97 -7.28 7.79 7.16
N LYS A 98 -8.03 7.49 6.10
CA LYS A 98 -9.27 6.71 6.16
C LYS A 98 -9.05 5.20 6.20
N SER A 99 -7.83 4.75 5.99
CA SER A 99 -7.41 3.36 6.14
C SER A 99 -5.89 3.27 6.30
N ILE A 100 -5.44 2.17 6.89
CA ILE A 100 -4.04 1.74 6.84
C ILE A 100 -3.96 0.22 6.75
N HIS A 101 -3.08 -0.26 5.86
CA HIS A 101 -2.83 -1.68 5.64
C HIS A 101 -1.32 -1.93 5.60
N ALA A 102 -0.90 -3.14 5.99
CA ALA A 102 0.49 -3.54 5.89
C ALA A 102 0.59 -4.94 5.30
N ASN A 103 1.48 -5.11 4.32
CA ASN A 103 1.70 -6.40 3.66
C ASN A 103 3.16 -6.82 3.82
N PRO A 104 3.43 -8.09 4.20
CA PRO A 104 4.79 -8.60 4.26
C PRO A 104 5.50 -8.51 2.92
N LEU A 105 6.82 -8.35 2.95
CA LEU A 105 7.66 -8.53 1.78
C LEU A 105 7.42 -9.91 1.14
N PHE A 106 7.34 -9.91 -0.19
CA PHE A 106 7.53 -11.09 -1.01
C PHE A 106 8.59 -10.78 -2.08
N LEU A 107 9.40 -11.76 -2.44
CA LEU A 107 10.48 -11.64 -3.41
C LEU A 107 10.33 -12.71 -4.48
N LYS A 108 9.71 -12.36 -5.60
CA LYS A 108 9.78 -13.20 -6.81
C LYS A 108 11.20 -13.16 -7.37
N PRO A 109 11.65 -14.15 -8.18
CA PRO A 109 13.04 -14.25 -8.62
C PRO A 109 13.65 -12.95 -9.19
N CYS A 110 12.91 -12.24 -10.04
CA CYS A 110 13.36 -10.95 -10.61
C CYS A 110 13.50 -9.83 -9.56
N SER A 111 12.64 -9.80 -8.54
CA SER A 111 12.77 -8.84 -7.44
C SER A 111 13.88 -9.24 -6.47
N ALA A 112 14.08 -10.55 -6.25
CA ALA A 112 15.11 -11.08 -5.37
C ALA A 112 16.52 -10.75 -5.87
N SER A 113 16.76 -10.86 -7.18
CA SER A 113 18.06 -10.57 -7.80
C SER A 113 18.50 -9.11 -7.66
N ILE A 114 17.57 -8.19 -7.43
CA ILE A 114 17.85 -6.77 -7.16
C ILE A 114 17.88 -6.48 -5.66
N PHE A 115 16.91 -7.03 -4.92
CA PHE A 115 16.75 -6.71 -3.50
C PHE A 115 17.82 -7.34 -2.61
N LEU A 116 18.22 -8.60 -2.86
CA LEU A 116 19.20 -9.28 -2.00
C LEU A 116 20.60 -8.63 -2.05
N PRO A 117 21.15 -8.23 -3.21
CA PRO A 117 22.42 -7.49 -3.24
C PRO A 117 22.33 -6.13 -2.55
N PHE A 118 21.20 -5.42 -2.71
CA PHE A 118 20.95 -4.18 -1.97
C PHE A 118 20.95 -4.41 -0.45
N LEU A 119 20.27 -5.46 0.00
CA LEU A 119 20.21 -5.83 1.42
C LEU A 119 21.58 -6.20 1.97
N GLU A 120 22.38 -6.98 1.24
CA GLU A 120 23.74 -7.34 1.66
C GLU A 120 24.63 -6.12 1.88
N LYS A 121 24.46 -5.09 1.05
CA LYS A 121 25.21 -3.83 1.16
C LYS A 121 24.73 -2.96 2.32
N GLU A 122 23.43 -2.69 2.40
CA GLU A 122 22.88 -1.70 3.34
C GLU A 122 22.55 -2.31 4.72
N PHE A 123 22.28 -3.62 4.78
CA PHE A 123 21.91 -4.38 5.99
C PHE A 123 22.63 -5.74 6.07
N PRO A 124 23.98 -5.78 6.10
CA PRO A 124 24.75 -7.02 6.00
C PRO A 124 24.41 -8.04 7.10
N HIS A 125 24.06 -7.57 8.30
CA HIS A 125 23.66 -8.41 9.44
C HIS A 125 22.34 -9.17 9.23
N LEU A 126 21.52 -8.78 8.24
CA LEU A 126 20.25 -9.45 7.91
C LEU A 126 20.35 -10.38 6.69
N ALA A 127 21.45 -10.32 5.93
CA ALA A 127 21.61 -11.02 4.67
C ALA A 127 21.37 -12.53 4.79
N ALA A 128 21.99 -13.18 5.77
CA ALA A 128 21.84 -14.63 6.00
C ALA A 128 20.38 -15.02 6.27
N SER A 129 19.68 -14.25 7.13
CA SER A 129 18.27 -14.51 7.44
C SER A 129 17.37 -14.33 6.23
N TYR A 130 17.61 -13.32 5.38
CA TYR A 130 16.83 -13.12 4.17
C TYR A 130 17.07 -14.20 3.13
N ARG A 131 18.32 -14.66 2.98
CA ARG A 131 18.65 -15.77 2.09
C ARG A 131 17.88 -17.02 2.50
N GLU A 132 17.93 -17.40 3.78
CA GLU A 132 17.15 -18.52 4.33
C GLU A 132 15.63 -18.37 4.12
N ARG A 133 15.11 -17.15 4.26
CA ARG A 133 13.66 -16.87 4.11
C ARG A 133 13.17 -17.06 2.68
N PHE A 134 13.97 -16.65 1.68
CA PHE A 134 13.54 -16.47 0.30
C PHE A 134 14.24 -17.37 -0.74
N GLU A 135 15.22 -18.19 -0.34
CA GLU A 135 15.95 -19.09 -1.25
C GLU A 135 15.01 -20.03 -2.02
N GLN A 136 14.06 -20.65 -1.30
CA GLN A 136 13.18 -21.69 -1.87
C GLN A 136 11.74 -21.20 -2.12
N ARG A 137 11.41 -19.94 -1.80
CA ARG A 137 10.03 -19.43 -1.85
C ARG A 137 9.99 -17.92 -1.99
N ALA A 138 8.99 -17.43 -2.71
CA ALA A 138 8.78 -16.00 -2.88
C ALA A 138 8.11 -15.33 -1.68
N PHE A 139 7.36 -16.07 -0.87
CA PHE A 139 6.51 -15.51 0.19
C PHE A 139 7.00 -15.94 1.57
N LEU A 140 6.85 -15.05 2.56
CA LEU A 140 7.05 -15.39 3.97
C LEU A 140 5.96 -16.37 4.45
N PRO A 141 6.23 -17.20 5.49
CA PRO A 141 5.25 -18.14 6.02
C PRO A 141 3.92 -17.46 6.40
N PRO A 142 2.76 -18.12 6.22
CA PRO A 142 1.45 -17.54 6.54
C PRO A 142 1.34 -17.01 7.98
N ALA A 143 2.02 -17.64 8.93
CA ALA A 143 2.08 -17.21 10.32
C ALA A 143 2.65 -15.79 10.48
N TYR A 144 3.60 -15.37 9.63
CA TYR A 144 4.14 -14.01 9.65
C TYR A 144 3.06 -12.99 9.27
N GLY A 145 2.36 -13.24 8.16
CA GLY A 145 1.26 -12.39 7.71
C GLY A 145 0.13 -12.31 8.74
N LYS A 146 -0.23 -13.44 9.38
CA LYS A 146 -1.24 -13.47 10.44
C LYS A 146 -0.86 -12.59 11.64
N ARG A 147 0.39 -12.68 12.11
CA ARG A 147 0.87 -11.84 13.23
C ARG A 147 0.87 -10.35 12.86
N LEU A 148 1.34 -10.01 11.66
CA LEU A 148 1.32 -8.63 11.18
C LEU A 148 -0.12 -8.07 11.11
N SER A 149 -1.04 -8.83 10.53
CA SER A 149 -2.45 -8.42 10.42
C SER A 149 -3.10 -8.23 11.79
N GLN A 150 -2.82 -9.11 12.76
CA GLN A 150 -3.34 -8.99 14.12
C GLN A 150 -2.79 -7.75 14.82
N LEU A 151 -1.49 -7.47 14.68
CA LEU A 151 -0.88 -6.27 15.24
C LEU A 151 -1.50 -5.00 14.62
N MET A 152 -1.57 -4.93 13.29
CA MET A 152 -2.18 -3.79 12.60
C MET A 152 -3.65 -3.60 12.97
N ALA A 153 -4.42 -4.68 13.14
CA ALA A 153 -5.81 -4.59 13.60
C ALA A 153 -5.90 -3.95 14.99
N ARG A 154 -5.06 -4.39 15.94
CA ARG A 154 -5.01 -3.81 17.30
C ARG A 154 -4.60 -2.35 17.28
N LEU A 155 -3.58 -1.98 16.52
CA LEU A 155 -3.09 -0.61 16.41
C LEU A 155 -4.13 0.34 15.78
N ARG A 156 -4.84 -0.12 14.74
CA ARG A 156 -5.94 0.66 14.13
C ARG A 156 -7.05 0.96 15.11
N VAL A 157 -7.46 -0.03 15.91
CA VAL A 157 -8.48 0.16 16.96
C VAL A 157 -7.96 1.13 18.02
N LYS A 158 -6.73 0.92 18.51
CA LYS A 158 -6.09 1.79 19.52
C LYS A 158 -6.04 3.26 19.10
N HIS A 159 -5.75 3.53 17.83
CA HIS A 159 -5.56 4.90 17.30
C HIS A 159 -6.73 5.40 16.46
N GLY A 160 -7.89 4.74 16.52
CA GLY A 160 -9.14 5.25 15.94
C GLY A 160 -9.21 5.28 14.41
N ILE A 161 -8.34 4.56 13.69
CA ILE A 161 -8.39 4.49 12.23
C ILE A 161 -9.44 3.46 11.80
N ARG A 162 -10.53 3.96 11.22
CA ARG A 162 -11.56 3.10 10.62
C ARG A 162 -11.02 2.42 9.37
N ASN A 163 -11.47 1.20 9.06
CA ASN A 163 -11.14 0.55 7.80
C ASN A 163 -12.16 0.96 6.72
N ALA A 164 -11.94 2.10 6.06
CA ALA A 164 -12.93 2.58 5.08
C ALA A 164 -13.17 1.60 3.93
N TYR A 165 -12.24 0.69 3.61
CA TYR A 165 -12.42 -0.38 2.61
C TYR A 165 -13.68 -1.23 2.83
N GLU A 166 -14.08 -1.46 4.08
CA GLU A 166 -15.29 -2.24 4.39
C GLU A 166 -16.58 -1.56 3.87
N ARG A 167 -16.60 -0.22 3.83
CA ARG A 167 -17.72 0.54 3.25
C ARG A 167 -17.71 0.52 1.71
N TYR A 168 -16.57 0.25 1.09
CA TYR A 168 -16.44 0.11 -0.36
C TYR A 168 -16.91 -1.27 -0.84
N ALA A 169 -16.71 -2.33 -0.04
CA ALA A 169 -17.09 -3.70 -0.37
C ALA A 169 -18.61 -3.95 -0.49
N TRP A 170 -19.46 -3.20 0.24
CA TRP A 170 -20.92 -3.44 0.29
C TRP A 170 -21.72 -2.75 -0.83
N ARG A 171 -21.17 -1.72 -1.49
CA ARG A 171 -21.90 -0.92 -2.49
C ARG A 171 -21.74 -1.41 -3.93
N VAL A 172 -20.99 -2.49 -4.15
CA VAL A 172 -21.09 -3.25 -5.40
C VAL A 172 -22.30 -4.17 -5.26
N GLN A 173 -23.51 -3.61 -5.37
CA GLN A 173 -24.59 -4.43 -5.90
C GLN A 173 -24.21 -4.71 -7.36
N PRO A 174 -24.22 -5.96 -7.83
CA PRO A 174 -24.22 -6.19 -9.27
C PRO A 174 -25.43 -5.43 -9.79
N SER A 175 -25.20 -4.31 -10.50
CA SER A 175 -26.24 -3.81 -11.38
C SER A 175 -26.59 -5.00 -12.28
N ALA A 176 -27.87 -5.36 -12.34
CA ALA A 176 -28.36 -6.44 -13.17
C ALA A 176 -27.61 -6.44 -14.50
N SER A 177 -27.08 -7.61 -14.86
CA SER A 177 -26.34 -7.89 -16.08
C SER A 177 -26.82 -7.03 -17.25
N VAL A 178 -26.08 -5.99 -17.57
CA VAL A 178 -26.13 -5.43 -18.91
C VAL A 178 -25.37 -6.46 -19.73
N GLU A 179 -26.10 -7.31 -20.46
CA GLU A 179 -25.54 -8.13 -21.53
C GLU A 179 -24.92 -7.18 -22.56
N GLY A 180 -23.69 -6.75 -22.31
CA GLY A 180 -22.88 -6.06 -23.27
C GLY A 180 -22.38 -7.09 -24.26
N GLU A 181 -22.88 -7.02 -25.49
CA GLU A 181 -22.42 -7.85 -26.60
C GLU A 181 -20.91 -7.61 -26.79
N GLN A 182 -20.10 -8.66 -26.63
CA GLN A 182 -18.65 -8.59 -26.83
C GLN A 182 -18.38 -8.44 -28.33
N LEU A 183 -18.08 -7.21 -28.76
CA LEU A 183 -17.69 -6.94 -30.15
C LEU A 183 -16.36 -7.64 -30.45
N GLY A 184 -16.36 -8.54 -31.45
CA GLY A 184 -15.17 -9.25 -31.91
C GLY A 184 -14.13 -8.28 -32.46
N LEU A 185 -12.89 -8.38 -31.97
CA LEU A 185 -11.78 -7.48 -32.32
C LEU A 185 -11.27 -7.66 -33.76
N PHE A 186 -11.64 -8.75 -34.42
CA PHE A 186 -11.25 -9.04 -35.80
C PHE A 186 -12.45 -9.62 -36.55
N ALA A 187 -12.89 -8.93 -37.60
CA ALA A 187 -13.80 -9.51 -38.58
C ALA A 187 -13.02 -10.58 -39.34
N THR A 188 -13.38 -11.84 -39.17
CA THR A 188 -12.96 -12.90 -40.08
C THR A 188 -13.81 -12.79 -41.33
N ASP A 189 -13.27 -12.22 -42.40
CA ASP A 189 -13.89 -12.33 -43.72
C ASP A 189 -13.84 -13.81 -44.16
N PRO A 190 -14.97 -14.40 -44.58
CA PRO A 190 -14.97 -15.75 -45.14
C PRO A 190 -14.42 -15.73 -46.56
N ALA A 191 -13.57 -16.73 -46.85
CA ALA A 191 -13.05 -17.07 -48.18
C ALA A 191 -14.10 -17.75 -49.07
#